data_AF-A0AAV2E6H3-F1
#
_entry.id   AF-A0AAV2E6H3-F1
#
_cell.length_a   1.000
_cell.length_b   1.000
_cell.length_c   1.000
_cell.angle_alpha   90.00
_cell.angle_beta   90.00
_cell.angle_gamma   90.00
#
_symmetry.space_group_name_H-M   'P 1'
#
loop_
_entity.id
_entity.type
_entity.pdbx_description
1 polymer ?
#
loop_
_entity_poly.entity_id
_entity_poly.type
_entity_poly.pdbx_seq_one_letter_code
_entity_poly.pdbx_strand_id
1 'polypeptide(L)'
;MDDLYEVIGNNRIEDVSWICSLSEPELDLLIGLKKLAILRAKAIGHVELAEKFDLKMLRAIGFVVMEYFRQKVKDLPPVPGMDETSACIRDGCSLLKSKLDKLSIEEWKSCLGMKKEKHYFKRPREQEGAKVKYGLVLS
;
A
#
# COMPACT_ATOMS: atom_id res chain seq x y z
N MET A 1 30.06 -5.09 -10.71
CA MET A 1 29.11 -4.01 -11.06
C MET A 1 27.75 -4.61 -11.36
N ASP A 2 27.68 -5.79 -11.98
CA ASP A 2 26.41 -6.51 -12.24
C ASP A 2 25.65 -6.93 -10.96
N ASP A 3 26.36 -7.32 -9.89
CA ASP A 3 25.74 -7.74 -8.63
C ASP A 3 24.87 -6.66 -7.96
N LEU A 4 25.20 -5.38 -8.18
CA LEU A 4 24.46 -4.26 -7.58
C LEU A 4 23.11 -4.03 -8.27
N TYR A 5 23.04 -4.24 -9.58
CA TYR A 5 21.80 -4.11 -10.35
C TYR A 5 20.84 -5.27 -10.08
N GLU A 6 21.36 -6.46 -9.79
CA GLU A 6 20.56 -7.61 -9.39
C GLU A 6 19.90 -7.39 -8.00
N VAL A 7 20.63 -6.78 -7.06
CA VAL A 7 20.13 -6.45 -5.71
C VAL A 7 19.14 -5.29 -5.71
N ILE A 8 19.36 -4.26 -6.53
CA ILE A 8 18.51 -3.07 -6.60
C ILE A 8 17.25 -3.34 -7.44
N GLY A 9 17.32 -4.26 -8.40
CA GLY A 9 16.23 -4.56 -9.33
C GLY A 9 15.81 -3.32 -10.14
N ASN A 10 14.50 -3.16 -10.36
CA ASN A 10 13.93 -2.02 -11.09
C ASN A 10 13.81 -0.73 -10.25
N ASN A 11 14.42 -0.68 -9.06
CA ASN A 11 14.30 0.47 -8.15
C ASN A 11 15.38 1.51 -8.44
N ARG A 12 15.09 2.77 -8.10
CA ARG A 12 16.12 3.82 -8.12
C ARG A 12 16.99 3.73 -6.88
N ILE A 13 18.23 4.19 -6.98
CA ILE A 13 19.18 4.20 -5.85
C ILE A 13 18.60 4.96 -4.65
N GLU A 14 17.84 6.03 -4.89
CA GLU A 14 17.19 6.81 -3.83
C GLU A 14 16.06 6.06 -3.13
N ASP A 15 15.41 5.11 -3.82
CA ASP A 15 14.37 4.27 -3.23
C ASP A 15 15.01 3.17 -2.38
N VAL A 16 16.15 2.62 -2.81
CA VAL A 16 16.95 1.68 -2.01
C VAL A 16 17.57 2.34 -0.78
N SER A 17 18.15 3.53 -0.96
CA SER A 17 18.68 4.31 0.16
C SER A 17 17.59 4.65 1.17
N TRP A 18 16.37 4.97 0.70
CA TRP A 18 15.23 5.22 1.56
C TRP A 18 14.80 3.98 2.35
N ILE A 19 14.63 2.82 1.72
CA ILE A 19 14.22 1.61 2.46
C ILE A 19 15.27 1.20 3.50
N CYS A 20 16.56 1.39 3.22
CA CYS A 20 17.65 1.15 4.19
C CYS A 20 17.68 2.16 5.35
N SER A 21 16.99 3.29 5.25
CA SER A 21 16.88 4.29 6.32
C SER A 21 15.72 4.05 7.29
N LEU A 22 14.90 3.03 7.02
CA LEU A 22 13.74 2.69 7.82
C LEU A 22 14.13 1.83 9.02
N SER A 23 13.46 2.07 10.14
CA SER A 23 13.51 1.20 11.31
C SER A 23 12.76 -0.11 11.07
N GLU A 24 13.05 -1.14 11.86
CA GLU A 24 12.35 -2.44 11.82
C GLU A 24 10.81 -2.32 11.84
N PRO A 25 10.17 -1.57 12.75
CA PRO A 25 8.71 -1.42 12.74
C PRO A 25 8.16 -0.72 11.49
N GLU A 26 8.93 0.19 10.87
CA GLU A 26 8.56 0.82 9.61
C GLU A 26 8.64 -0.16 8.44
N LEU A 27 9.64 -1.04 8.43
CA LEU A 27 9.76 -2.12 7.45
C LEU A 27 8.61 -3.13 7.62
N ASP A 28 8.29 -3.53 8.85
CA ASP A 28 7.18 -4.43 9.14
C ASP A 28 5.84 -3.87 8.67
N LEU A 29 5.61 -2.57 8.87
CA LEU A 29 4.43 -1.88 8.34
C LEU A 29 4.36 -1.99 6.81
N LEU A 30 5.46 -1.72 6.09
CA LEU A 30 5.49 -1.82 4.63
C LEU A 30 5.28 -3.25 4.15
N ILE A 31 5.85 -4.24 4.82
CA ILE A 31 5.64 -5.66 4.53
C ILE A 31 4.16 -6.03 4.75
N GLY A 32 3.57 -5.55 5.85
CA GLY A 32 2.15 -5.74 6.17
C GLY A 32 1.25 -5.13 5.09
N LEU A 33 1.54 -3.91 4.66
CA LEU A 33 0.82 -3.24 3.57
C LEU A 33 0.92 -4.01 2.26
N LYS A 34 2.11 -4.50 1.90
CA LYS A 34 2.30 -5.33 0.70
C LYS A 34 1.48 -6.62 0.78
N LYS A 35 1.53 -7.33 1.90
CA LYS A 35 0.75 -8.56 2.11
C LYS A 35 -0.75 -8.30 2.00
N LEU A 36 -1.25 -7.24 2.65
CA LEU A 36 -2.67 -6.86 2.62
C LEU A 36 -3.14 -6.53 1.20
N ALA A 37 -2.34 -5.77 0.46
CA ALA A 37 -2.59 -5.43 -0.93
C ALA A 37 -2.69 -6.68 -1.83
N ILE A 38 -1.74 -7.61 -1.71
CA ILE A 38 -1.73 -8.88 -2.45
C ILE A 38 -2.97 -9.71 -2.11
N LEU A 39 -3.29 -9.85 -0.82
CA LEU A 39 -4.48 -10.59 -0.37
C LEU A 39 -5.76 -9.99 -0.95
N ARG A 40 -5.87 -8.65 -0.93
CA ARG A 40 -7.04 -7.96 -1.48
C ARG A 40 -7.14 -8.12 -2.99
N ALA A 41 -6.04 -8.00 -3.72
CA ALA A 41 -5.97 -8.20 -5.16
C ALA A 41 -6.45 -9.61 -5.57
N LYS A 42 -6.01 -10.64 -4.84
CA LYS A 42 -6.48 -12.02 -5.02
C LYS A 42 -7.97 -12.15 -4.72
N ALA A 43 -8.46 -11.58 -3.63
CA ALA A 43 -9.86 -11.68 -3.22
C ALA A 43 -10.83 -11.06 -4.24
N ILE A 44 -10.41 -10.03 -4.98
CA ILE A 44 -11.23 -9.40 -6.03
C ILE A 44 -10.99 -9.98 -7.43
N GLY A 45 -10.15 -11.02 -7.56
CA GLY A 45 -9.84 -11.66 -8.84
C GLY A 45 -8.87 -10.89 -9.76
N HIS A 46 -8.15 -9.90 -9.23
CA HIS A 46 -7.22 -9.05 -9.98
C HIS A 46 -5.78 -9.24 -9.51
N VAL A 47 -5.21 -10.44 -9.74
CA VAL A 47 -3.88 -10.80 -9.25
C VAL A 47 -2.78 -9.93 -9.88
N GLU A 48 -2.97 -9.48 -11.11
CA GLU A 48 -2.09 -8.54 -11.81
C GLU A 48 -1.93 -7.20 -11.10
N LEU A 49 -2.89 -6.81 -10.25
CA LEU A 49 -2.79 -5.60 -9.44
C LEU A 49 -1.74 -5.76 -8.34
N ALA A 50 -1.49 -6.99 -7.87
CA ALA A 50 -0.47 -7.28 -6.86
C ALA A 50 0.94 -6.90 -7.33
N GLU A 51 1.22 -7.06 -8.62
CA GLU A 51 2.52 -6.74 -9.24
C GLU A 51 2.79 -5.23 -9.27
N LYS A 52 1.73 -4.41 -9.21
CA LYS A 52 1.84 -2.95 -9.18
C LYS A 52 2.23 -2.39 -7.81
N PHE A 53 2.20 -3.20 -6.74
CA PHE A 53 2.67 -2.81 -5.40
C PHE A 53 4.19 -2.91 -5.31
N ASP A 54 4.86 -2.14 -6.14
CA ASP A 54 6.31 -1.94 -6.13
C ASP A 54 6.75 -1.05 -4.95
N LEU A 55 8.06 -0.87 -4.81
CA LEU A 55 8.63 -0.09 -3.72
C LEU A 55 8.14 1.36 -3.71
N LYS A 56 7.90 1.95 -4.89
CA LYS A 56 7.42 3.31 -5.06
C LYS A 56 5.98 3.45 -4.58
N MET A 57 5.11 2.50 -4.93
CA MET A 57 3.72 2.46 -4.48
C MET A 57 3.65 2.19 -2.98
N LEU A 58 4.49 1.29 -2.45
CA LEU A 58 4.58 1.04 -1.01
C LEU A 58 5.02 2.28 -0.23
N ARG A 59 6.01 3.02 -0.74
CA ARG A 59 6.44 4.30 -0.17
C ARG A 59 5.30 5.32 -0.11
N ALA A 60 4.56 5.46 -1.22
CA ALA A 60 3.43 6.37 -1.30
C ALA A 60 2.31 6.01 -0.31
N ILE A 61 1.93 4.73 -0.24
CA ILE A 61 0.89 4.25 0.68
C ILE A 61 1.35 4.37 2.13
N GLY A 62 2.59 3.98 2.43
CA GLY A 62 3.18 4.10 3.77
C GLY A 62 3.17 5.53 4.28
N PHE A 63 3.50 6.50 3.41
CA PHE A 63 3.40 7.93 3.73
C PHE A 63 1.96 8.34 4.04
N VAL A 64 0.99 8.03 3.17
CA VAL A 64 -0.42 8.40 3.37
C VAL A 64 -0.99 7.80 4.66
N VAL A 65 -0.71 6.52 4.92
CA VAL A 65 -1.15 5.82 6.13
C VAL A 65 -0.54 6.49 7.37
N MET A 66 0.76 6.77 7.35
CA MET A 66 1.44 7.37 8.50
C MET A 66 1.02 8.83 8.73
N GLU A 67 0.79 9.61 7.68
CA GLU A 67 0.22 10.96 7.77
C GLU A 67 -1.16 10.94 8.42
N TYR A 68 -2.02 10.01 8.01
CA TYR A 68 -3.34 9.83 8.61
C TYR A 68 -3.23 9.49 10.10
N PHE A 69 -2.36 8.54 10.46
CA PHE A 69 -2.11 8.23 11.87
C PHE A 69 -1.59 9.43 12.66
N ARG A 70 -0.63 10.18 12.09
CA ARG A 70 -0.09 11.39 12.71
C ARG A 70 -1.18 12.44 12.98
N GLN A 71 -2.11 12.64 12.05
CA GLN A 71 -3.25 13.54 12.27
C GLN A 71 -4.18 13.02 13.36
N LYS A 72 -4.51 11.72 13.33
CA LYS A 72 -5.37 11.10 14.34
C LYS A 72 -4.80 11.14 15.76
N VAL A 73 -3.48 11.01 15.90
CA VAL A 73 -2.80 11.14 17.19
C VAL A 73 -2.83 12.59 17.71
N LYS A 74 -2.85 13.60 16.82
CA LYS A 74 -3.00 15.02 17.22
C LYS A 74 -4.41 15.35 17.69
N ASP A 75 -5.42 14.68 17.14
CA ASP A 75 -6.83 14.90 17.48
C ASP A 75 -7.25 14.21 18.79
N LEU A 76 -6.41 13.32 19.34
CA LEU A 76 -6.69 12.58 20.56
C LEU A 76 -6.27 13.40 21.80
N PRO A 77 -7.07 13.42 22.88
CA PRO A 77 -6.61 14.01 24.15
C PRO A 77 -5.33 13.33 24.63
N PRO A 78 -4.43 14.06 25.32
CA PRO A 78 -3.21 13.48 25.87
C PRO A 78 -3.55 12.30 26.79
N VAL A 79 -3.19 11.09 26.37
CA VAL A 79 -3.32 9.88 27.18
C VAL A 79 -1.98 9.66 27.89
N PRO A 80 -1.97 9.51 29.23
CA PRO A 80 -0.73 9.22 29.95
C PRO A 80 -0.06 7.96 29.39
N GLY A 81 1.22 8.06 28.99
CA GLY A 81 1.97 6.95 28.38
C GLY A 81 1.93 6.91 26.85
N MET A 82 1.21 7.81 26.20
CA MET A 82 1.18 7.94 24.73
C MET A 82 2.17 8.99 24.20
N ASP A 83 2.80 9.73 25.11
CA ASP A 83 3.70 10.85 24.85
C ASP A 83 4.90 10.42 23.97
N GLU A 84 5.52 9.29 24.30
CA GLU A 84 6.64 8.70 23.56
C GLU A 84 6.25 8.23 22.16
N THR A 85 5.07 7.62 22.02
CA THR A 85 4.55 7.17 20.72
C THR A 85 4.21 8.37 19.83
N SER A 86 3.62 9.42 20.42
CA SER A 86 3.28 10.66 19.72
C SER A 86 4.53 11.42 19.26
N ALA A 87 5.60 11.42 20.06
CA ALA A 87 6.89 12.00 19.71
C ALA A 87 7.61 11.19 18.61
N CYS A 88 7.58 9.86 18.69
CA CYS A 88 8.15 8.97 17.69
C CYS A 88 7.49 9.17 16.31
N ILE A 89 6.17 9.28 16.26
CA ILE A 89 5.42 9.55 15.00
C ILE A 89 5.70 10.97 14.49
N ARG A 90 5.90 11.95 15.39
CA ARG A 90 6.11 13.35 15.01
C ARG A 90 7.50 13.60 14.40
N ASP A 91 8.55 13.08 15.05
CA ASP A 91 9.94 13.49 14.78
C ASP A 91 10.84 12.31 14.33
N GLY A 92 10.46 11.07 14.65
CA GLY A 92 11.26 9.86 14.40
C GLY A 92 11.01 9.22 13.05
N CYS A 93 9.77 9.19 12.58
CA CYS A 93 9.34 8.34 11.47
C CYS A 93 9.95 8.74 10.10
N SER A 94 10.85 7.91 9.60
CA SER A 94 11.50 8.01 8.29
C SER A 94 10.53 7.85 7.11
N LEU A 95 9.37 7.21 7.32
CA LEU A 95 8.29 7.20 6.31
C LEU A 95 7.76 8.62 6.03
N LEU A 96 7.72 9.49 7.05
CA LEU A 96 7.25 10.86 6.92
C LEU A 96 8.33 11.84 6.46
N LYS A 97 9.61 11.47 6.58
CA LYS A 97 10.77 12.28 6.14
C LYS A 97 10.97 12.29 4.61
N SER A 98 9.98 11.86 3.85
CA SER A 98 10.08 11.78 2.40
C SER A 98 9.79 13.13 1.75
N LYS A 99 10.52 13.47 0.66
CA LYS A 99 10.29 14.66 -0.21
C LYS A 99 8.86 14.76 -0.79
N LEU A 100 8.03 13.77 -0.50
CA LEU A 100 6.65 13.65 -0.91
C LEU A 100 5.74 14.67 -0.21
N ASP A 101 6.18 15.15 0.95
CA ASP A 101 5.69 16.35 1.64
C ASP A 101 5.75 17.63 0.79
N LYS A 102 6.65 17.69 -0.20
CA LYS A 102 6.88 18.83 -1.09
C LYS A 102 6.34 18.64 -2.50
N LEU A 103 5.84 17.45 -2.83
CA LEU A 103 5.33 17.16 -4.17
C LEU A 103 3.93 17.77 -4.32
N SER A 104 3.73 18.50 -5.41
CA SER A 104 2.42 18.98 -5.86
C SER A 104 1.48 17.80 -6.16
N ILE A 105 0.18 18.08 -6.19
CA ILE A 105 -0.86 17.09 -6.51
C ILE A 105 -0.59 16.45 -7.88
N GLU A 106 -0.03 17.22 -8.81
CA GLU A 106 0.28 16.85 -10.18
C GLU A 106 1.46 15.85 -10.23
N GLU A 107 2.49 16.09 -9.42
CA GLU A 107 3.63 15.20 -9.29
C GLU A 107 3.24 13.89 -8.60
N TRP A 108 2.37 13.96 -7.60
CA TRP A 108 1.76 12.79 -6.95
C TRP A 108 0.97 11.92 -7.93
N LYS A 109 0.12 12.53 -8.77
CA LYS A 109 -0.64 11.81 -9.80
C LYS A 109 0.28 11.12 -10.81
N SER A 110 1.39 11.76 -11.16
CA SER A 110 2.41 11.18 -12.03
C SER A 110 3.11 9.98 -11.38
N CYS A 111 3.44 10.07 -10.09
CA CYS A 111 4.06 8.98 -9.34
C CYS A 111 3.18 7.74 -9.23
N LEU A 112 1.85 7.92 -9.11
CA LEU A 112 0.86 6.86 -8.99
C LEU A 112 0.40 6.28 -10.34
N GLY A 113 0.95 6.75 -11.46
CA GLY A 113 0.57 6.27 -12.79
C GLY A 113 -0.90 6.50 -13.12
N MET A 114 -1.56 7.46 -12.46
CA MET A 114 -2.97 7.78 -12.67
C MET A 114 -3.17 8.56 -13.97
N LYS A 115 -3.00 7.89 -15.11
CA LYS A 115 -3.58 8.37 -16.37
C LYS A 115 -5.10 8.32 -16.22
N LYS A 116 -5.80 9.34 -16.72
CA LYS A 116 -7.28 9.40 -16.75
C LYS A 116 -7.82 8.31 -17.69
N GLU A 117 -7.78 7.05 -17.28
CA GLU A 117 -8.54 6.02 -17.97
C GLU A 117 -9.96 6.01 -17.43
N LYS A 118 -10.89 6.41 -18.31
CA LYS A 118 -12.33 6.22 -18.12
C LYS A 118 -12.64 4.73 -18.21
N HIS A 119 -12.26 3.94 -17.23
CA HIS A 119 -12.72 2.55 -17.17
C HIS A 119 -13.96 2.47 -16.30
N TYR A 120 -15.12 2.35 -16.96
CA TYR A 120 -16.38 2.04 -16.30
C TYR A 120 -16.28 0.66 -15.65
N PHE A 121 -16.27 0.63 -14.33
CA PHE A 121 -16.29 -0.59 -13.52
C PHE A 121 -17.69 -1.20 -13.58
N LYS A 122 -17.89 -2.21 -14.44
CA LYS A 122 -19.05 -3.12 -14.31
C LYS A 122 -18.61 -4.29 -13.44
N ARG A 123 -19.07 -4.29 -12.18
CA ARG A 123 -19.05 -5.51 -11.35
C ARG A 123 -19.81 -6.61 -12.11
N PRO A 124 -19.26 -7.83 -12.27
CA PRO A 124 -20.08 -8.97 -12.62
C PRO A 124 -21.09 -9.17 -11.50
N ARG A 125 -22.38 -8.99 -11.78
CA ARG A 125 -23.43 -9.54 -10.91
C ARG A 125 -23.32 -11.05 -11.00
N GLU A 126 -23.35 -11.72 -9.85
CA GLU A 126 -23.56 -13.16 -9.76
C GLU A 126 -24.70 -13.56 -10.71
N GLN A 127 -24.42 -14.47 -11.64
CA GLN A 127 -25.48 -15.12 -12.40
C GLN A 127 -26.18 -16.09 -11.47
N GLU A 128 -27.35 -15.66 -10.99
CA GLU A 128 -28.36 -16.50 -10.39
C GLU A 128 -28.83 -17.55 -11.41
N GLY A 129 -28.79 -18.84 -11.06
CA GLY A 129 -29.58 -19.85 -11.78
C GLY A 129 -28.88 -21.16 -12.16
N ALA A 130 -28.38 -21.94 -11.19
CA ALA A 130 -28.22 -23.39 -11.36
C ALA A 130 -29.35 -24.11 -10.62
N LYS A 131 -30.50 -24.31 -11.29
CA LYS A 131 -31.51 -25.29 -10.84
C LYS A 131 -30.91 -26.69 -10.97
N VAL A 132 -30.46 -27.27 -9.86
CA VAL A 132 -30.16 -28.69 -9.77
C VAL A 132 -31.48 -29.46 -9.91
N LYS A 133 -31.69 -30.12 -11.05
CA LYS A 133 -32.74 -31.13 -11.20
C LYS A 133 -32.27 -32.41 -10.50
N TYR A 134 -32.79 -32.70 -9.32
CA TYR A 134 -32.72 -34.07 -8.78
C TYR A 134 -33.69 -34.95 -9.57
N GLY A 135 -33.16 -35.70 -10.53
CA GLY A 135 -33.85 -36.84 -11.11
C GLY A 135 -33.58 -38.07 -10.24
N LEU A 136 -34.53 -38.41 -9.36
CA LEU A 136 -34.60 -39.73 -8.75
C LEU A 136 -35.30 -40.65 -9.76
N VAL A 137 -34.52 -41.47 -10.46
CA VAL A 137 -34.99 -42.72 -11.05
C VAL A 137 -34.49 -43.82 -10.12
N LEU A 138 -35.38 -44.36 -9.30
CA LEU A 138 -35.17 -45.64 -8.65
C LEU A 138 -35.86 -46.69 -9.52
N SER A 139 -35.06 -47.62 -10.04
CA SER A 139 -35.51 -48.89 -10.61
C SER A 139 -35.89 -49.85 -9.50
#